data_AF-A0A0C9VCL9-F1
#
_entry.id   AF-A0A0C9VCL9-F1
#
_cell.length_a   1.000
_cell.length_b   1.000
_cell.length_c   1.000
_cell.angle_alpha   90.00
_cell.angle_beta   90.00
_cell.angle_gamma   90.00
#
_symmetry.space_group_name_H-M   'P 1'
#
loop_
_entity.id
_entity.type
_entity.pdbx_description
1 polymer ?
#
loop_
_entity_poly.entity_id
_entity_poly.type
_entity_poly.pdbx_seq_one_letter_code
_entity_poly.pdbx_strand_id
1 'polypeptide(L)'
;MGLLSSYKAVIINFNATPTEQLTLEHVISHLLNEEVRQASSDDKTKQEEEEVNGTLTAVGLCACHSQMVAKAAAHDITCFFCGKKGHYKSKCSEKINYEKFKQEEEKKKKGYAGAAISLDSSTESKGSTL
;
A
#
# COMPACT_ATOMS: atom_id res chain seq x y z
N MET A 1 -0.52 36.98 -5.46
CA MET A 1 -0.50 35.50 -5.29
C MET A 1 0.14 34.90 -6.54
N GLY A 2 1.34 34.35 -6.41
CA GLY A 2 2.05 33.72 -7.52
C GLY A 2 1.58 32.28 -7.73
N LEU A 3 1.75 31.76 -8.95
CA LEU A 3 1.45 30.36 -9.25
C LEU A 3 2.46 29.44 -8.53
N LEU A 4 2.01 28.30 -8.02
CA LEU A 4 2.87 27.31 -7.40
C LEU A 4 3.97 26.85 -8.37
N SER A 5 5.20 26.71 -7.86
CA SER A 5 6.38 26.31 -8.64
C SER A 5 6.20 24.98 -9.38
N SER A 6 5.34 24.08 -8.88
CA SER A 6 4.99 22.81 -9.51
C SER A 6 4.34 22.97 -10.90
N TYR A 7 3.66 24.09 -11.16
CA TYR A 7 3.03 24.34 -12.46
C TYR A 7 3.97 24.99 -13.48
N LYS A 8 5.18 25.37 -13.07
CA LYS A 8 6.12 26.08 -13.96
C LYS A 8 6.56 25.21 -15.13
N ALA A 9 6.81 23.92 -14.89
CA ALA A 9 7.17 22.95 -15.93
C ALA A 9 6.05 22.74 -16.96
N VAL A 10 4.80 22.66 -16.48
CA VAL A 10 3.60 22.54 -17.33
C VAL A 10 3.46 23.74 -18.25
N ILE A 11 3.62 24.95 -17.71
CA ILE A 11 3.49 26.19 -18.49
C ILE A 11 4.58 26.31 -19.55
N ILE A 12 5.82 25.95 -19.22
CA ILE A 12 6.92 25.96 -20.19
C ILE A 12 6.62 25.01 -21.36
N ASN A 13 6.13 23.80 -21.07
CA ASN A 13 5.76 22.83 -22.11
C ASN A 13 4.63 23.35 -23.00
N PHE A 14 3.58 23.95 -22.44
CA PHE A 14 2.49 24.51 -23.24
C PHE A 14 2.95 25.68 -24.11
N ASN A 15 3.83 26.55 -23.61
CA ASN A 15 4.39 27.65 -24.41
C ASN A 15 5.30 27.15 -25.54
N ALA A 16 5.91 25.97 -25.41
CA ALA A 16 6.73 25.34 -26.43
C ALA A 16 5.93 24.56 -27.48
N THR A 17 4.63 24.34 -27.23
CA THR A 17 3.77 23.57 -28.13
C THR A 17 3.12 24.50 -29.17
N PRO A 18 3.19 24.21 -30.48
CA PRO A 18 2.53 25.02 -31.50
C PRO A 18 1.01 25.08 -31.28
N THR A 19 0.39 26.23 -31.58
CA THR A 19 -1.03 26.48 -31.31
C THR A 19 -1.96 25.50 -32.03
N GLU A 20 -1.53 24.96 -33.17
CA GLU A 20 -2.25 23.95 -33.96
C GLU A 20 -2.38 22.60 -33.23
N GLN A 21 -1.52 22.33 -32.24
CA GLN A 21 -1.47 21.09 -31.47
C GLN A 21 -2.01 21.26 -30.04
N LEU A 22 -2.29 22.49 -29.61
CA LEU A 22 -2.87 22.83 -28.31
C LEU A 22 -4.38 22.56 -28.29
N THR A 23 -4.76 21.31 -28.49
CA THR A 23 -6.15 20.87 -28.31
C THR A 23 -6.46 20.67 -26.83
N LEU A 24 -7.74 20.76 -26.47
CA LEU A 24 -8.19 20.50 -25.10
C LEU A 24 -7.79 19.09 -24.63
N GLU A 25 -7.88 18.09 -25.51
CA GLU A 25 -7.49 16.72 -25.22
C GLU A 25 -5.98 16.59 -24.93
N HIS A 26 -5.15 17.33 -25.67
CA HIS A 26 -3.71 17.38 -25.44
C HIS A 26 -3.40 17.96 -24.05
N VAL A 27 -4.07 19.06 -23.68
CA VAL A 27 -3.89 19.71 -22.37
C VAL A 27 -4.32 18.78 -21.24
N ILE A 28 -5.49 18.14 -21.34
CA ILE A 28 -6.00 17.20 -20.33
C ILE A 28 -5.03 16.03 -20.16
N SER A 29 -4.61 15.42 -21.27
CA SER A 29 -3.68 14.28 -21.24
C SER A 29 -2.34 14.66 -20.63
N HIS A 30 -1.82 15.85 -20.95
CA HIS A 30 -0.56 16.35 -20.43
C HIS A 30 -0.63 16.61 -18.92
N LEU A 31 -1.70 17.26 -18.45
CA LEU A 31 -1.92 17.52 -17.02
C LEU A 31 -2.04 16.24 -16.20
N LEU A 32 -2.79 15.25 -16.69
CA LEU A 32 -2.92 13.95 -16.00
C LEU A 32 -1.59 13.20 -15.95
N ASN A 33 -0.82 13.21 -17.03
CA ASN A 33 0.50 12.59 -17.06
C ASN A 33 1.47 13.29 -16.10
N GLU A 34 1.44 14.62 -16.03
CA GLU A 34 2.31 15.38 -15.13
C GLU A 34 1.90 15.19 -13.67
N GLU A 35 0.61 15.09 -13.36
CA GLU A 35 0.12 14.78 -12.01
C GLU A 35 0.62 13.40 -11.54
N VAL A 36 0.58 12.38 -12.39
CA VAL A 36 1.13 11.05 -12.09
C VAL A 36 2.65 11.10 -11.83
N ARG A 37 3.38 11.95 -12.57
CA ARG A 37 4.82 12.17 -12.33
C ARG A 37 5.08 12.91 -11.03
N GLN A 38 4.26 13.88 -10.66
CA GLN A 38 4.40 14.61 -9.39
C GLN A 38 4.05 13.72 -8.20
N ALA A 39 3.00 12.91 -8.30
CA ALA A 39 2.62 11.94 -7.27
C ALA A 39 3.71 10.90 -6.97
N SER A 40 4.62 10.65 -7.92
CA SER A 40 5.79 9.78 -7.74
C SER A 40 7.07 10.53 -7.35
N SER A 41 7.08 11.85 -7.42
CA SER A 41 8.25 12.70 -7.16
C SER A 41 8.20 13.46 -5.83
N ASP A 42 7.02 13.56 -5.19
CA ASP A 42 6.84 14.19 -3.87
C ASP A 42 7.63 13.53 -2.72
N ASP A 43 8.29 12.39 -2.99
CA ASP A 43 9.21 11.74 -2.05
C ASP A 43 10.66 12.27 -2.12
N LYS A 44 10.97 13.24 -3.01
CA LYS A 44 12.35 13.69 -3.28
C LYS A 44 12.69 15.14 -2.95
N THR A 45 11.75 16.00 -2.56
CA THR A 45 12.05 17.42 -2.31
C THR A 45 11.92 17.78 -0.83
N LYS A 46 12.92 17.32 -0.06
CA LYS A 46 13.34 17.96 1.20
C LYS A 46 14.85 18.20 1.22
N GLN A 47 15.43 18.62 0.10
CA GLN A 47 16.74 19.26 0.10
C GLN A 47 16.75 20.24 -1.05
N GLU A 48 16.66 21.53 -0.72
CA GLU A 48 17.38 22.61 -1.40
C GLU A 48 17.10 23.91 -0.64
N GLU A 49 17.97 24.21 0.32
CA GLU A 49 18.48 25.56 0.54
C GLU A 49 19.92 25.42 1.03
N GLU A 50 20.85 25.18 0.09
CA GLU A 50 22.11 25.93 0.09
C GLU A 50 22.77 25.83 -1.28
N GLU A 51 22.83 27.00 -1.91
CA GLU A 51 23.74 27.37 -2.98
C GLU A 51 25.19 27.05 -2.57
N VAL A 52 25.96 26.38 -3.43
CA VAL A 52 27.36 26.75 -3.73
C VAL A 52 27.88 25.88 -4.88
N ASN A 53 28.38 26.59 -5.88
CA ASN A 53 29.24 26.19 -7.00
C ASN A 53 29.95 24.83 -6.88
N GLY A 54 29.77 23.97 -7.88
CA GLY A 54 30.56 22.75 -7.99
C GLY A 54 30.29 21.96 -9.27
N THR A 55 30.94 22.38 -10.35
CA THR A 55 31.25 21.53 -11.51
C THR A 55 31.69 20.13 -11.07
N LEU A 56 30.98 19.07 -11.50
CA LEU A 56 31.63 17.86 -11.99
C LEU A 56 30.66 16.91 -12.70
N THR A 57 31.02 16.67 -13.95
CA THR A 57 30.63 15.62 -14.86
C THR A 57 30.60 14.22 -14.24
N ALA A 58 29.74 13.40 -14.82
CA ALA A 58 29.52 11.98 -14.59
C ALA A 58 30.76 11.14 -14.23
N VAL A 59 30.56 10.17 -13.32
CA VAL A 59 30.80 8.71 -13.47
C VAL A 59 30.91 8.12 -12.06
N GLY A 60 30.06 7.14 -11.74
CA GLY A 60 30.24 6.29 -10.55
C GLY A 60 28.96 5.92 -9.82
N LEU A 61 28.10 5.12 -10.44
CA LEU A 61 27.08 4.35 -9.71
C LEU A 61 27.80 3.40 -8.73
N CYS A 62 27.92 3.81 -7.46
CA CYS A 62 28.41 2.93 -6.41
C CYS A 62 27.24 2.10 -5.85
N ALA A 63 27.28 0.79 -6.09
CA ALA A 63 26.27 -0.20 -5.73
C ALA A 63 26.12 -0.47 -4.21
N CYS A 64 26.60 0.41 -3.33
CA CYS A 64 26.50 0.25 -1.87
C CYS A 64 25.31 1.01 -1.24
N HIS A 65 24.60 1.86 -1.99
CA HIS A 65 23.48 2.64 -1.44
C HIS A 65 22.17 1.84 -1.26
N SER A 66 22.04 0.67 -1.91
CA SER A 66 20.79 -0.09 -1.93
C SER A 66 20.40 -0.71 -0.58
N GLN A 67 21.33 -0.85 0.37
CA GLN A 67 21.02 -1.47 1.67
C GLN A 67 20.51 -0.49 2.73
N MET A 68 20.73 0.83 2.59
CA MET A 68 20.24 1.80 3.58
C MET A 68 18.85 2.38 3.25
N VAL A 69 18.48 2.43 1.96
CA VAL A 69 17.19 2.98 1.52
C VAL A 69 16.00 2.07 1.86
N ALA A 70 16.20 0.74 1.83
CA ALA A 70 15.14 -0.24 2.13
C ALA A 70 14.68 -0.21 3.61
N LYS A 71 15.51 0.31 4.51
CA LYS A 71 15.20 0.40 5.95
C LYS A 71 14.55 1.73 6.33
N ALA A 72 14.90 2.81 5.61
CA ALA A 72 14.30 4.13 5.80
C ALA A 72 12.84 4.18 5.30
N ALA A 73 12.54 3.62 4.12
CA ALA A 73 11.18 3.62 3.55
C ALA A 73 10.17 2.77 4.34
N ALA A 74 10.63 1.83 5.16
CA ALA A 74 9.76 1.01 6.00
C ALA A 74 9.25 1.74 7.25
N HIS A 75 9.90 2.83 7.68
CA HIS A 75 9.54 3.53 8.92
C HIS A 75 8.41 4.57 8.72
N ASP A 76 8.27 5.12 7.51
CA ASP A 76 7.24 6.13 7.22
C ASP A 76 5.92 5.56 6.68
N ILE A 77 5.88 4.28 6.34
CA ILE A 77 4.62 3.67 5.93
C ILE A 77 3.64 3.53 7.09
N THR A 78 2.42 4.04 6.89
CA THR A 78 1.33 3.95 7.85
C THR A 78 0.42 2.77 7.53
N CYS A 79 0.13 1.94 8.52
CA CYS A 79 -0.79 0.82 8.38
C CYS A 79 -2.24 1.30 8.28
N PHE A 80 -2.92 1.02 7.18
CA PHE A 80 -4.35 1.36 6.99
C PHE A 80 -5.34 0.62 7.91
N PHE A 81 -4.89 -0.38 8.68
CA PHE A 81 -5.76 -1.11 9.62
C PHE A 81 -5.73 -0.49 11.03
N CYS A 82 -4.54 -0.26 11.58
CA CYS A 82 -4.37 0.25 12.94
C CYS A 82 -3.86 1.70 13.03
N GLY A 83 -3.52 2.33 11.89
CA GLY A 83 -3.02 3.70 11.83
C GLY A 83 -1.57 3.89 12.31
N LYS A 84 -0.87 2.82 12.73
CA LYS A 84 0.52 2.91 13.23
C LYS A 84 1.52 2.84 12.07
N LYS A 85 2.63 3.56 12.22
CA LYS A 85 3.75 3.53 11.26
C LYS A 85 4.60 2.26 11.38
N GLY A 86 5.43 1.99 10.37
CA GLY A 86 6.46 0.94 10.42
C GLY A 86 6.07 -0.40 9.78
N HIS A 87 4.82 -0.57 9.33
CA HIS A 87 4.37 -1.84 8.73
C HIS A 87 3.19 -1.67 7.75
N TYR A 88 3.11 -2.59 6.80
CA TYR A 88 1.99 -2.72 5.87
C TYR A 88 0.81 -3.45 6.53
N LYS A 89 -0.41 -3.25 5.98
CA LYS A 89 -1.63 -3.98 6.39
C LYS A 89 -1.44 -5.50 6.44
N SER A 90 -0.64 -6.07 5.55
CA SER A 90 -0.33 -7.51 5.51
C SER A 90 0.47 -8.01 6.71
N LYS A 91 1.28 -7.14 7.34
CA LYS A 91 2.14 -7.46 8.50
C LYS A 91 1.61 -6.86 9.81
N CYS A 92 0.35 -6.42 9.84
CA CYS A 92 -0.27 -5.84 11.03
C CYS A 92 -0.63 -6.93 12.04
N SER A 93 -0.03 -6.88 13.22
CA SER A 93 -0.29 -7.84 14.32
C SER A 93 -1.76 -7.82 14.76
N GLU A 94 -2.39 -6.63 14.81
CA GLU A 94 -3.79 -6.47 15.18
C GLU A 94 -4.72 -7.16 14.16
N LYS A 95 -4.44 -7.02 12.87
CA LYS A 95 -5.19 -7.71 11.80
C LYS A 95 -5.04 -9.23 11.91
N ILE A 96 -3.82 -9.71 12.12
CA ILE A 96 -3.54 -11.15 12.26
C ILE A 96 -4.31 -11.72 13.46
N ASN A 97 -4.35 -11.00 14.58
CA ASN A 97 -5.09 -11.42 15.76
C ASN A 97 -6.60 -11.39 15.51
N TYR A 98 -7.13 -10.33 14.87
CA TYR A 98 -8.55 -10.24 14.50
C TYR A 98 -8.99 -11.41 13.61
N GLU A 99 -8.18 -11.78 12.61
CA GLU A 99 -8.47 -12.92 11.74
C GLU A 99 -8.45 -14.26 12.49
N LYS A 100 -7.53 -14.43 13.43
CA LYS A 100 -7.51 -15.62 14.30
C LYS A 100 -8.76 -15.71 15.17
N PHE A 101 -9.15 -14.63 15.84
CA PHE A 101 -10.38 -14.60 16.65
C PHE A 101 -11.61 -14.91 15.80
N LYS A 102 -11.71 -14.33 14.60
CA LYS A 102 -12.81 -14.61 13.68
C LYS A 102 -12.86 -16.08 13.25
N GLN A 103 -11.70 -16.68 12.95
CA GLN A 103 -11.64 -18.11 12.61
C GLN A 103 -12.00 -19.02 13.78
N GLU A 104 -11.62 -18.66 15.01
CA GLU A 104 -12.01 -19.41 16.20
C GLU A 104 -13.52 -19.32 16.47
N GLU A 105 -14.13 -18.15 16.28
CA GLU A 105 -15.58 -18.00 16.37
C GLU A 105 -16.32 -18.81 15.29
N GLU A 106 -15.84 -18.78 14.05
CA GLU A 106 -16.42 -19.57 12.96
C GLU A 106 -16.27 -21.08 13.21
N LYS A 107 -15.13 -21.52 13.79
CA LYS A 107 -14.93 -22.91 14.19
C LYS A 107 -15.85 -23.31 15.35
N LYS A 108 -16.10 -22.45 16.33
CA LYS A 108 -17.08 -22.71 17.41
C LYS A 108 -18.49 -22.85 16.87
N LYS A 109 -18.89 -21.99 15.92
CA LYS A 109 -20.20 -22.08 15.24
C LYS A 109 -20.35 -23.37 14.42
N LYS A 110 -19.28 -23.86 13.79
CA LYS A 110 -19.28 -25.13 13.04
C LYS A 110 -19.15 -26.37 13.94
N GLY A 111 -18.52 -26.25 15.11
CA GLY A 111 -18.37 -27.34 16.08
C GLY A 111 -19.66 -27.71 16.81
N TYR A 112 -20.60 -26.79 16.97
CA TYR A 112 -21.88 -27.06 17.64
C TYR A 112 -22.90 -27.82 16.75
N ALA A 113 -22.65 -27.94 15.44
CA ALA A 113 -23.49 -28.72 14.52
C ALA A 113 -23.09 -30.21 14.43
N GLY A 114 -22.01 -30.63 15.09
CA GLY A 114 -21.49 -32.01 15.01
C GLY A 114 -21.63 -32.86 16.29
N ALA A 115 -22.26 -32.35 17.36
CA ALA A 115 -22.34 -33.02 18.67
C ALA A 115 -23.75 -33.53 19.04
N ALA A 116 -24.63 -33.71 18.05
CA ALA A 116 -25.82 -34.55 18.13
C ALA A 116 -25.78 -35.37 16.84
N ILE A 117 -25.49 -36.67 16.82
CA ILE A 117 -26.37 -37.75 17.26
C ILE A 117 -25.49 -38.99 17.50
N SER A 118 -25.54 -39.55 18.70
CA SER A 118 -25.47 -41.00 18.96
C SER A 118 -25.80 -41.19 20.44
N LEU A 119 -27.05 -40.85 20.78
CA LEU A 119 -27.68 -41.37 21.98
C LEU A 119 -27.95 -42.86 21.73
N ASP A 120 -27.71 -43.58 22.81
CA ASP A 120 -27.80 -44.99 23.06
C ASP A 120 -29.02 -45.70 22.45
N SER A 121 -28.79 -46.93 22.02
CA SER A 121 -29.83 -47.95 21.96
C SER A 121 -29.21 -49.26 22.45
N SER A 122 -28.82 -49.25 23.72
CA SER A 122 -28.63 -50.46 24.51
C SER A 122 -29.76 -50.50 25.52
N THR A 123 -30.80 -51.30 25.27
CA THR A 123 -31.62 -51.93 26.32
C THR A 123 -32.58 -52.96 25.71
N GLU A 124 -32.37 -54.21 26.15
CA GLU A 124 -33.36 -55.28 26.38
C GLU A 124 -34.06 -55.89 25.15
N SER A 125 -34.23 -57.22 25.04
CA SER A 125 -34.82 -58.07 26.06
C SER A 125 -34.47 -59.55 25.86
N LYS A 126 -34.37 -60.24 27.00
CA LYS A 126 -34.30 -61.69 27.18
C LYS A 126 -35.55 -62.39 26.64
N GLY A 127 -35.41 -63.68 26.30
CA GLY A 127 -36.51 -64.64 26.13
C GLY A 127 -36.05 -65.84 25.28
N SER A 128 -35.56 -66.94 25.85
CA SER A 128 -36.32 -68.06 26.42
C SER A 128 -36.75 -69.08 25.37
N THR A 129 -36.69 -70.37 25.75
CA THR A 129 -37.32 -71.56 25.11
C THR A 129 -36.45 -72.21 24.01
N LEU A 130 -36.08 -73.49 24.00
CA LEU A 130 -36.35 -74.70 24.80
C LEU A 130 -35.19 -75.67 24.56
#